data_AF-A0A926WMD0-F1
#
_entry.id   AF-A0A926WMD0-F1
#
_cell.length_a   1.000
_cell.length_b   1.000
_cell.length_c   1.000
_cell.angle_alpha   90.00
_cell.angle_beta   90.00
_cell.angle_gamma   90.00
#
_symmetry.space_group_name_H-M   'P 1'
#
loop_
_entity.id
_entity.type
_entity.pdbx_description
1 polymer ?
#
loop_
_entity_poly.entity_id
_entity_poly.type
_entity_poly.pdbx_seq_one_letter_code
_entity_poly.pdbx_strand_id
1 'polypeptide(L)'
;MTTIKEQLIAAMENTPEPILEQTLDYLEYLKTKINASAIKSSSVPVKHGEPILRGSKAKDLLKFAGTWQGDDFEKCLQLVYYTRTEAEF
;
A
#
# COMPACT_ATOMS: atom_id res chain seq x y z
N MET A 1 -23.21 -21.41 -13.00
CA MET A 1 -22.06 -20.79 -12.32
C MET A 1 -21.73 -19.53 -13.10
N THR A 2 -22.01 -18.35 -12.57
CA THR A 2 -21.65 -17.09 -13.23
C THR A 2 -20.15 -16.86 -13.08
N THR A 3 -19.50 -16.36 -14.14
CA THR A 3 -18.07 -16.04 -14.08
C THR A 3 -17.85 -14.77 -13.24
N ILE A 4 -16.65 -14.62 -12.64
CA ILE A 4 -16.29 -13.42 -11.88
C ILE A 4 -16.48 -12.14 -12.72
N LYS A 5 -16.19 -12.24 -14.03
CA LYS A 5 -16.38 -11.14 -14.98
C LYS A 5 -17.85 -10.73 -15.09
N GLU A 6 -18.77 -11.69 -15.19
CA GLU A 6 -20.21 -11.42 -15.26
C GLU A 6 -20.74 -10.79 -13.97
N GLN A 7 -20.28 -11.25 -12.82
CA GLN A 7 -20.64 -10.66 -11.52
C GLN A 7 -20.15 -9.21 -11.40
N LEU A 8 -18.95 -8.92 -11.89
CA LEU A 8 -18.39 -7.57 -11.89
C LEU A 8 -19.22 -6.63 -12.79
N ILE A 9 -19.56 -7.08 -14.01
CA ILE A 9 -20.38 -6.30 -14.95
C ILE A 9 -21.75 -5.99 -14.34
N ALA A 10 -22.42 -6.99 -13.77
CA ALA A 10 -23.73 -6.80 -13.14
C ALA A 10 -23.69 -5.84 -11.93
N ALA A 11 -22.60 -5.86 -11.15
CA ALA A 11 -22.40 -4.91 -10.06
C ALA A 11 -22.19 -3.47 -10.55
N MET A 12 -21.52 -3.30 -11.69
CA MET A 12 -21.27 -1.97 -12.27
C MET A 12 -22.54 -1.29 -12.78
N GLU A 13 -23.54 -2.03 -13.27
CA GLU A 13 -24.77 -1.45 -13.84
C GLU A 13 -25.61 -0.64 -12.84
N ASN A 14 -25.52 -0.93 -11.54
CA ASN A 14 -26.32 -0.26 -10.49
C ASN A 14 -25.47 0.58 -9.53
N THR A 15 -24.21 0.86 -9.87
CA THR A 15 -23.27 1.55 -8.98
C THR A 15 -23.13 3.03 -9.37
N PRO A 16 -23.18 3.97 -8.40
CA PRO A 16 -22.92 5.39 -8.65
C PRO A 16 -21.52 5.68 -9.23
N GLU A 17 -21.43 6.66 -10.12
CA GLU A 17 -20.17 7.13 -10.74
C GLU A 17 -18.97 7.30 -9.78
N PRO A 18 -19.09 7.93 -8.59
CA PRO A 18 -17.92 8.10 -7.71
C PRO A 18 -17.32 6.78 -7.22
N ILE A 19 -18.14 5.74 -7.09
CA ILE A 19 -17.68 4.39 -6.70
C ILE A 19 -17.05 3.69 -7.91
N LEU A 20 -17.57 3.93 -9.12
CA LEU A 20 -16.97 3.42 -10.36
C LEU A 20 -15.58 4.00 -10.61
N GLU A 21 -15.38 5.31 -10.38
CA GLU A 21 -14.07 5.96 -10.48
C GLU A 21 -13.04 5.33 -9.53
N GLN A 22 -13.41 5.17 -8.25
CA GLN A 22 -12.53 4.54 -7.27
C GLN A 22 -12.23 3.07 -7.60
N THR A 23 -13.21 2.35 -8.15
CA THR A 23 -13.03 0.97 -8.60
C THR A 23 -12.09 0.88 -9.79
N LEU A 24 -12.18 1.82 -10.73
CA LEU A 24 -11.30 1.89 -11.90
C LEU A 24 -9.85 2.16 -11.47
N ASP A 25 -9.63 3.15 -10.60
CA ASP A 25 -8.31 3.48 -10.07
C ASP A 25 -7.69 2.27 -9.35
N TYR A 26 -8.48 1.55 -8.55
CA TYR A 26 -8.03 0.33 -7.90
C TYR A 26 -7.68 -0.81 -8.88
N LEU A 27 -8.46 -0.99 -9.96
CA LEU A 27 -8.16 -1.99 -10.99
C LEU A 27 -6.86 -1.66 -11.74
N GLU A 28 -6.60 -0.39 -12.01
CA GLU A 28 -5.33 0.06 -12.61
C GLU A 28 -4.16 -0.16 -11.66
N TYR A 29 -4.32 0.15 -10.37
CA TYR A 29 -3.36 -0.20 -9.34
C TYR A 29 -3.05 -1.71 -9.31
N LEU A 30 -4.07 -2.57 -9.37
CA LEU A 30 -3.85 -4.01 -9.38
C LEU A 30 -3.09 -4.48 -10.62
N LYS A 31 -3.39 -3.93 -11.80
CA LYS A 31 -2.64 -4.22 -13.03
C LYS A 31 -1.17 -3.84 -12.89
N THR A 32 -0.87 -2.63 -12.39
CA THR A 32 0.51 -2.18 -12.19
C THR A 32 1.24 -3.01 -11.14
N LYS A 33 0.58 -3.36 -10.03
CA LYS A 33 1.12 -4.21 -8.98
C LYS A 33 1.46 -5.62 -9.47
N ILE A 34 0.57 -6.25 -10.24
CA ILE A 34 0.82 -7.60 -10.78
C ILE A 34 2.01 -7.58 -11.72
N ASN A 35 2.11 -6.58 -12.61
CA ASN A 35 3.24 -6.42 -13.51
C ASN A 35 4.56 -6.18 -12.75
N ALA A 36 4.53 -5.44 -11.64
CA ALA A 36 5.70 -5.26 -10.78
C ALA A 36 6.07 -6.52 -9.97
N SER A 37 5.08 -7.31 -9.56
CA SER A 37 5.27 -8.55 -8.80
C SER A 37 5.87 -9.67 -9.65
N ALA A 38 5.63 -9.69 -10.96
CA ALA A 38 6.29 -10.62 -11.89
C ALA A 38 7.82 -10.42 -11.96
N ILE A 39 8.33 -9.26 -11.52
CA ILE A 39 9.76 -8.89 -11.56
C ILE A 39 10.46 -9.17 -10.20
N LYS A 40 9.73 -9.32 -9.09
CA LYS A 40 10.29 -9.50 -7.73
C LYS A 40 10.07 -10.92 -7.20
N SER A 41 10.61 -11.92 -7.90
CA SER A 41 10.89 -13.24 -7.33
C SER A 41 12.40 -13.39 -7.13
N SER A 42 12.98 -12.63 -6.22
CA SER A 42 14.32 -12.92 -5.70
C SER A 42 14.35 -12.65 -4.20
N SER A 43 14.34 -13.75 -3.45
CA SER A 43 14.53 -13.79 -2.01
C SER A 43 15.92 -13.25 -1.65
N VAL A 44 15.99 -12.09 -1.00
CA VAL A 44 17.24 -11.55 -0.45
C VAL A 44 17.23 -11.72 1.08
N PRO A 45 18.33 -12.21 1.70
CA PRO A 45 18.37 -12.48 3.13
C PRO A 45 18.39 -11.20 3.96
N VAL A 46 17.67 -11.25 5.09
CA VAL A 46 17.51 -10.17 6.07
C VAL A 46 18.83 -9.86 6.78
N LYS A 47 19.28 -8.60 6.74
CA LYS A 47 20.27 -8.06 7.68
C LYS A 47 19.64 -6.94 8.50
N HIS A 48 19.43 -7.20 9.79
CA HIS A 48 19.08 -6.17 10.77
C HIS A 48 20.31 -5.29 11.05
N GLY A 49 20.33 -4.10 10.45
CA GLY A 49 21.28 -3.04 10.79
C GLY A 49 20.52 -1.73 10.97
N GLU A 50 20.83 -0.98 12.02
CA GLU A 50 20.19 0.29 12.34
C GLU A 50 20.45 1.34 11.25
N PRO A 51 19.42 1.96 10.65
CA PRO A 51 19.65 3.05 9.71
C PRO A 51 19.71 4.38 10.46
N ILE A 52 20.93 4.89 10.67
CA ILE A 52 21.14 6.29 11.05
C ILE A 52 21.51 7.07 9.79
N LEU A 53 20.60 7.91 9.28
CA LEU A 53 20.88 8.81 8.16
C LEU A 53 20.50 10.25 8.53
N ARG A 54 21.47 11.07 8.92
CA ARG A 54 21.34 12.54 8.91
C ARG A 54 21.84 13.07 7.56
N GLY A 55 21.10 14.02 6.97
CA GLY A 55 21.49 14.71 5.72
C GLY A 55 20.84 14.22 4.43
N SER A 56 20.02 13.18 4.47
CA SER A 56 19.25 12.70 3.31
C SER A 56 18.06 13.61 3.01
N LYS A 57 17.88 14.00 1.74
CA LYS A 57 16.66 14.67 1.26
C LYS A 57 15.55 13.62 1.07
N ALA A 58 14.29 14.06 1.03
CA ALA A 58 13.15 13.15 0.78
C ALA A 58 13.33 12.28 -0.48
N LYS A 59 13.97 12.81 -1.53
CA LYS A 59 14.31 12.05 -2.75
C LYS A 59 15.23 10.85 -2.50
N ASP A 60 16.07 10.91 -1.47
CA ASP A 60 16.97 9.81 -1.13
C ASP A 60 16.22 8.68 -0.44
N LEU A 61 15.00 8.91 0.07
CA LEU A 61 14.15 7.86 0.64
C LEU A 61 13.49 7.00 -0.44
N LEU A 62 13.33 7.52 -1.66
CA LEU A 62 12.72 6.79 -2.78
C LEU A 62 13.46 5.49 -3.12
N LYS A 63 14.77 5.43 -2.89
CA LYS A 63 15.57 4.21 -3.11
C LYS A 63 15.15 3.03 -2.22
N PHE A 64 14.44 3.31 -1.13
CA PHE A 64 13.91 2.33 -0.19
C PHE A 64 12.41 2.08 -0.37
N ALA A 65 11.73 2.77 -1.31
CA ALA A 65 10.31 2.58 -1.54
C ALA A 65 10.03 1.13 -2.01
N GLY A 66 9.09 0.45 -1.35
CA GLY A 66 8.78 -0.95 -1.64
C GLY A 66 9.84 -1.96 -1.18
N THR A 67 10.80 -1.54 -0.34
CA THR A 67 11.65 -2.43 0.46
C THR A 67 11.27 -2.39 1.95
N TRP A 68 10.20 -1.67 2.29
CA TRP A 68 9.72 -1.55 3.66
C TRP A 68 9.18 -2.91 4.12
N GLN A 69 9.48 -3.24 5.37
CA GLN A 69 9.12 -4.50 6.00
C GLN A 69 8.24 -4.18 7.21
N GLY A 70 7.36 -5.12 7.57
CA GLY A 70 6.33 -4.92 8.59
C GLY A 70 4.95 -4.78 7.95
N ASP A 71 3.99 -5.52 8.50
CA ASP A 71 2.56 -5.46 8.20
C ASP A 71 1.78 -4.75 9.33
N ASP A 72 2.50 -4.17 10.28
CA ASP A 72 2.01 -3.64 11.55
C ASP A 72 1.77 -2.13 11.52
N PHE A 73 1.76 -1.49 10.35
CA PHE A 73 1.51 -0.05 10.20
C PHE A 73 0.26 0.38 10.97
N GLU A 74 -0.86 -0.32 10.78
CA GLU A 74 -2.13 0.00 11.44
C GLU A 74 -2.03 -0.19 12.96
N LYS A 75 -1.38 -1.26 13.42
CA LYS A 75 -1.20 -1.56 14.84
C LYS A 75 -0.33 -0.50 15.53
N CYS A 76 0.76 -0.10 14.88
CA CYS A 76 1.67 0.94 15.36
C CYS A 76 0.97 2.31 15.36
N LEU A 77 0.19 2.62 14.33
CA LEU A 77 -0.59 3.85 14.25
C LEU A 77 -1.65 3.92 15.37
N GLN A 78 -2.39 2.82 15.57
CA GLN A 78 -3.35 2.70 16.66
C GLN A 78 -2.69 2.90 18.03
N LEU A 79 -1.54 2.26 18.29
CA LEU A 79 -0.79 2.44 19.52
C LEU A 79 -0.46 3.91 19.78
N VAL A 80 0.03 4.63 18.77
CA VAL A 80 0.33 6.08 18.89
C VAL A 80 -0.93 6.87 19.26
N TYR A 81 -2.07 6.58 18.64
CA TYR A 81 -3.32 7.25 19.00
C TYR A 81 -3.76 6.97 20.44
N TYR A 82 -3.55 5.75 20.93
CA TYR A 82 -3.88 5.39 22.32
C TYR A 82 -2.94 6.02 23.34
N THR A 83 -1.66 6.18 23.00
CA THR A 83 -0.64 6.63 23.96
C THR A 83 -0.31 8.12 23.88
N ARG A 84 -0.70 8.82 22.79
CA ARG A 84 -0.39 10.24 22.66
C ARG A 84 -1.15 11.05 23.73
N THR A 85 -0.44 11.98 24.36
CA THR A 85 -1.04 13.01 25.21
C THR A 85 -1.47 14.20 24.37
N GLU A 86 -2.38 15.03 24.89
CA GLU A 86 -2.70 16.30 24.26
C GLU A 86 -1.47 17.21 24.24
N ALA A 87 -1.32 17.97 23.16
CA ALA A 87 -0.26 18.95 23.05
C ALA A 87 -0.68 20.20 23.83
N GLU A 88 0.13 20.60 24.81
CA GLU A 88 -0.01 21.90 25.47
C GLU A 88 0.73 22.95 24.64
N PHE A 89 0.06 24.07 24.34
CA PHE A 89 0.58 25.20 23.57
C PHE A 89 0.57 26.47 24.41
#